data_AF-A0A842W071-F1
#
_entry.id   AF-A0A842W071-F1
#
_cell.length_a   1.000
_cell.length_b   1.000
_cell.length_c   1.000
_cell.angle_alpha   90.00
_cell.angle_beta   90.00
_cell.angle_gamma   90.00
#
_symmetry.space_group_name_H-M   'P 1'
#
loop_
_entity.id
_entity.type
_entity.pdbx_description
1 polymer ?
#
loop_
_entity_poly.entity_id
_entity_poly.type
_entity_poly.pdbx_seq_one_letter_code
_entity_poly.pdbx_strand_id
1 'polypeptide(L)'
;MDKKRRNILIIVIIVLLLIAILFSISILLSTNSNNDSTNNGYEIPDPSKDYCENNGYNYKIKNTVNGEKGICKFPDGSECDSWSYFCGCTNDSRYCARQYSPCDYDCK
;
A
#
# COMPACT_ATOMS: atom_id res chain seq x y z
N MET A 1 46.95 38.05 24.85
CA MET A 1 45.99 36.98 25.23
C MET A 1 46.72 35.91 26.03
N ASP A 2 46.38 35.76 27.31
CA ASP A 2 47.09 34.87 28.25
C ASP A 2 46.98 33.40 27.83
N LYS A 3 48.01 32.59 28.10
CA LYS A 3 48.03 31.14 27.78
C LYS A 3 46.78 30.42 28.31
N LYS A 4 46.29 30.82 29.49
CA LYS A 4 45.05 30.32 30.10
C LYS A 4 43.81 30.69 29.28
N ARG A 5 43.71 31.93 28.80
CA ARG A 5 42.60 32.41 27.96
C ARG A 5 42.61 31.76 26.57
N ARG A 6 43.79 31.56 25.98
CA ARG A 6 43.95 30.83 24.71
C ARG A 6 43.52 29.37 24.83
N ASN A 7 43.90 28.69 25.93
CA ASN A 7 43.49 27.31 26.18
C ASN A 7 41.98 27.21 26.42
N ILE A 8 41.38 28.15 27.16
CA ILE A 8 39.92 28.20 27.36
C ILE A 8 39.20 28.40 26.02
N LEU A 9 39.67 29.32 25.17
CA LEU A 9 39.08 29.53 23.84
C LEU A 9 39.17 28.29 22.95
N ILE A 10 40.30 27.58 22.97
CA ILE A 10 40.45 26.32 22.22
C ILE A 10 39.46 25.26 22.71
N ILE A 11 39.28 25.11 24.03
CA ILE A 11 38.34 24.15 24.61
C ILE A 11 36.90 24.51 24.22
N VAL A 12 36.51 25.79 24.28
CA VAL A 12 35.17 26.25 23.88
C VAL A 12 34.92 25.95 22.40
N ILE A 13 35.88 26.21 21.51
CA ILE A 13 35.74 25.91 20.08
C ILE A 13 35.59 24.40 19.85
N ILE A 14 36.39 23.57 20.51
CA ILE A 14 36.29 22.10 20.39
C ILE A 14 34.91 21.61 20.85
N VAL A 15 34.41 22.11 21.98
CA VAL A 15 33.08 21.74 22.49
C VAL A 15 31.97 22.14 21.52
N LEU A 16 32.04 23.34 20.93
CA LEU A 16 31.07 23.80 19.93
C LEU A 16 31.08 22.95 18.66
N LEU A 17 32.28 22.55 18.20
CA LEU A 17 32.42 21.67 17.03
C LEU A 17 31.85 20.28 17.30
N LEU A 18 32.09 19.71 18.48
CA LEU A 18 31.54 18.41 18.86
C LEU A 18 30.01 18.42 18.92
N ILE A 19 29.41 19.49 19.46
CA ILE A 19 27.95 19.65 19.52
C ILE A 19 27.36 19.77 18.10
N ALA A 20 28.01 20.54 17.22
CA ALA A 20 27.56 20.66 15.84
C ALA A 20 27.61 19.32 15.08
N ILE A 21 28.67 18.54 15.26
CA ILE A 21 28.82 17.21 14.65
C ILE A 21 27.72 16.26 15.15
N LEU A 22 27.43 16.24 16.45
CA LEU A 22 26.38 15.41 17.03
C LEU A 22 24.98 15.79 16.49
N PHE A 23 24.72 17.07 16.31
CA PHE A 23 23.48 17.56 15.70
C PHE A 23 23.36 17.15 14.22
N SER A 24 24.44 17.28 13.45
CA SER A 24 24.47 16.85 12.04
C SER A 24 24.27 15.34 11.86
N ILE A 25 24.85 14.51 12.73
CA ILE A 25 24.67 13.04 12.70
C ILE A 25 23.20 12.67 12.98
N SER A 26 22.54 13.39 13.90
CA SER A 26 21.13 13.18 14.22
C SER A 26 20.20 13.47 13.02
N ILE A 27 20.54 14.48 12.22
CA ILE A 27 19.82 14.82 10.97
C ILE A 27 20.03 13.72 9.92
N LEU A 28 21.24 13.17 9.80
CA LEU A 28 21.57 12.15 8.80
C LEU A 28 20.82 10.83 9.02
N LEU A 29 20.50 10.46 10.27
CA LEU A 29 19.68 9.28 10.58
C LEU A 29 18.19 9.46 10.26
N SER A 30 17.73 10.70 10.08
CA SER A 30 16.32 11.00 9.83
C SER A 30 15.94 10.93 8.35
N THR A 31 16.90 10.70 7.44
CA THR A 31 16.63 10.49 6.01
C THR A 31 16.82 9.02 5.63
N ASN A 32 16.16 8.11 6.33
CA ASN A 32 15.87 6.81 5.74
C ASN A 32 14.62 7.01 4.87
N SER A 33 14.83 7.09 3.56
CA SER A 33 13.78 7.17 2.55
C SER A 33 12.98 5.87 2.61
N ASN A 34 11.89 5.87 3.36
CA ASN A 34 10.71 5.23 2.84
C ASN A 34 10.23 6.19 1.75
N ASN A 35 10.56 5.89 0.50
CA ASN A 35 9.72 6.29 -0.61
C ASN A 35 8.37 5.58 -0.43
N ASP A 36 7.62 6.00 0.59
CA ASP A 36 6.20 5.81 0.56
C ASP A 36 5.73 6.84 -0.44
N SER A 37 5.51 6.36 -1.66
CA SER A 37 4.68 7.05 -2.62
C SER A 37 3.33 7.21 -1.95
N THR A 38 3.19 8.24 -1.10
CA THR A 38 1.89 8.75 -0.68
C THR A 38 1.28 9.35 -1.93
N ASN A 39 0.76 8.48 -2.79
CA ASN A 39 -0.49 8.75 -3.43
C ASN A 39 -1.46 9.03 -2.29
N ASN A 40 -1.57 10.29 -1.89
CA ASN A 40 -2.80 10.82 -1.32
C ASN A 40 -3.90 10.84 -2.41
N GLY A 41 -3.94 9.83 -3.27
CA GLY A 41 -5.18 9.39 -3.84
C GLY A 41 -5.92 8.79 -2.67
N TYR A 42 -7.11 9.30 -2.38
CA TYR A 42 -8.10 8.49 -1.69
C TYR A 42 -8.10 7.13 -2.41
N GLU A 43 -7.50 6.09 -1.80
CA GLU A 43 -7.75 4.73 -2.20
C GLU A 43 -9.20 4.49 -1.82
N ILE A 44 -10.11 4.87 -2.74
CA ILE A 44 -11.50 4.45 -2.67
C ILE A 44 -11.41 2.93 -2.74
N PRO A 45 -11.77 2.21 -1.66
CA PRO A 45 -11.69 0.77 -1.66
C PRO A 45 -12.52 0.23 -2.81
N ASP A 46 -11.99 -0.74 -3.56
CA ASP A 46 -12.78 -1.41 -4.59
C ASP A 46 -13.88 -2.22 -3.87
N PRO A 47 -15.16 -1.85 -4.02
CA PRO A 47 -16.24 -2.50 -3.27
C PRO A 47 -16.35 -4.00 -3.59
N SER A 48 -15.92 -4.43 -4.78
CA SER A 48 -15.92 -5.84 -5.17
C SER A 48 -14.80 -6.65 -4.49
N LYS A 49 -13.62 -6.03 -4.31
CA LYS A 49 -12.52 -6.60 -3.54
C LYS A 49 -12.92 -6.74 -2.07
N ASP A 50 -13.38 -5.65 -1.48
CA ASP A 50 -13.75 -5.60 -0.06
C ASP A 50 -14.86 -6.60 0.24
N TYR A 51 -15.85 -6.73 -0.65
CA TYR A 51 -16.90 -7.72 -0.49
C TYR A 51 -16.35 -9.16 -0.56
N CYS A 52 -15.46 -9.46 -1.50
CA CYS A 52 -14.82 -10.77 -1.58
C CYS A 52 -14.06 -11.10 -0.27
N GLU A 53 -13.21 -10.18 0.18
CA GLU A 53 -12.37 -10.37 1.37
C GLU A 53 -13.20 -10.42 2.66
N ASN A 54 -14.24 -9.58 2.80
CA ASN A 54 -15.14 -9.58 3.96
C ASN A 54 -15.99 -10.86 4.06
N ASN A 55 -16.25 -11.54 2.93
CA ASN A 55 -16.89 -12.86 2.92
C ASN A 55 -15.89 -14.01 3.20
N GLY A 56 -14.63 -13.70 3.51
CA GLY A 56 -13.60 -14.68 3.85
C GLY A 56 -12.98 -15.38 2.63
N TYR A 57 -13.17 -14.82 1.44
CA TYR A 57 -12.62 -15.35 0.19
C TYR A 57 -11.37 -14.59 -0.23
N ASN A 58 -10.57 -15.22 -1.09
CA ASN A 58 -9.29 -14.64 -1.49
C ASN A 58 -9.44 -13.83 -2.79
N TYR A 59 -9.26 -12.52 -2.70
CA TYR A 59 -9.20 -11.65 -3.88
C TYR A 59 -7.84 -11.75 -4.58
N LYS A 60 -7.85 -11.78 -5.92
CA LYS A 60 -6.66 -11.74 -6.77
C LYS A 60 -6.88 -10.90 -8.01
N ILE A 61 -5.82 -10.27 -8.48
CA ILE A 61 -5.80 -9.65 -9.81
C ILE A 61 -5.25 -10.67 -10.81
N LYS A 62 -5.97 -10.86 -11.91
CA LYS A 62 -5.58 -11.73 -13.02
C LYS A 62 -5.36 -10.89 -14.27
N ASN A 63 -4.17 -11.02 -14.84
CA ASN A 63 -3.86 -10.49 -16.17
C ASN A 63 -4.62 -11.28 -17.25
N THR A 64 -5.31 -10.57 -18.13
CA THR A 64 -6.02 -11.11 -19.28
C THR A 64 -5.57 -10.41 -20.56
N VAL A 65 -5.93 -10.97 -21.72
CA VAL A 65 -5.67 -10.32 -23.02
C VAL A 65 -6.31 -8.93 -23.14
N ASN A 66 -7.35 -8.66 -22.33
CA ASN A 66 -8.09 -7.40 -22.31
C ASN A 66 -7.68 -6.48 -21.14
N GLY A 67 -6.60 -6.81 -20.42
CA GLY A 67 -6.15 -6.08 -19.23
C GLY A 67 -6.34 -6.88 -17.93
N GLU A 68 -6.28 -6.20 -16.80
CA GLU A 68 -6.41 -6.81 -15.47
C GLU A 68 -7.87 -6.98 -15.04
N LYS A 69 -8.13 -8.04 -14.28
CA LYS A 69 -9.46 -8.34 -13.74
C LYS A 69 -9.37 -8.86 -12.31
N GLY A 70 -10.25 -8.37 -11.45
CA GLY A 70 -10.44 -8.88 -10.09
C GLY A 70 -11.14 -10.23 -10.07
N ILE A 71 -10.62 -11.18 -9.29
CA ILE A 71 -11.15 -12.52 -9.14
C ILE A 71 -11.32 -12.81 -7.65
N CYS A 72 -12.48 -13.34 -7.26
CA CYS A 72 -12.74 -13.87 -5.94
C CYS A 72 -12.59 -15.39 -5.95
N LYS A 73 -11.66 -15.91 -5.14
CA LYS A 73 -11.36 -17.34 -5.03
C LYS A 73 -11.96 -17.94 -3.77
N PHE A 74 -12.75 -18.99 -3.95
CA PHE A 74 -13.48 -19.69 -2.89
C PHE A 74 -12.65 -20.85 -2.28
N PRO A 75 -13.04 -21.36 -1.10
CA PRO A 75 -12.30 -22.43 -0.41
C PRO A 75 -12.29 -23.77 -1.15
N ASP A 76 -13.30 -24.04 -1.98
CA ASP A 76 -13.37 -25.21 -2.86
C ASP A 76 -12.45 -25.09 -4.10
N GLY A 77 -11.78 -23.95 -4.26
CA GLY A 77 -10.89 -23.64 -5.37
C GLY A 77 -11.59 -23.04 -6.59
N SER A 78 -12.92 -22.89 -6.56
CA SER A 78 -13.65 -22.19 -7.61
C SER A 78 -13.31 -20.68 -7.60
N GLU A 79 -13.47 -20.03 -8.76
CA GLU A 79 -13.10 -18.63 -8.97
C GLU A 79 -14.22 -17.92 -9.74
N CYS A 80 -14.58 -16.72 -9.28
CA CYS A 80 -15.53 -15.84 -9.97
C CYS A 80 -14.93 -14.45 -10.18
N ASP A 81 -15.42 -13.72 -11.17
CA ASP A 81 -15.19 -12.28 -11.25
C ASP A 81 -15.65 -11.58 -9.97
N SER A 82 -14.82 -10.69 -9.41
CA SER A 82 -15.14 -10.04 -8.13
C SER A 82 -16.40 -9.20 -8.22
N TRP A 83 -16.61 -8.49 -9.34
CA TRP A 83 -17.80 -7.67 -9.56
C TRP A 83 -19.07 -8.51 -9.74
N SER A 84 -18.98 -9.62 -10.45
CA SER A 84 -20.09 -10.58 -10.60
C SER A 84 -20.50 -11.20 -9.26
N TYR A 85 -19.51 -11.53 -8.41
CA TYR A 85 -19.78 -12.03 -7.06
C TYR A 85 -20.40 -10.94 -6.16
N PHE A 86 -19.86 -9.72 -6.19
CA PHE A 86 -20.39 -8.56 -5.47
C PHE A 86 -21.88 -8.30 -5.79
N CYS A 87 -22.28 -8.54 -7.03
CA CYS A 87 -23.66 -8.37 -7.47
C CYS A 87 -24.58 -9.57 -7.24
N GLY A 88 -24.12 -10.60 -6.51
CA GLY A 88 -24.98 -11.67 -6.00
C GLY A 88 -25.16 -12.88 -6.92
N CYS A 89 -24.38 -13.03 -8.00
CA CYS A 89 -24.33 -14.30 -8.71
C CYS A 89 -23.58 -15.34 -7.83
N THR A 90 -24.31 -16.34 -7.33
CA THR A 90 -23.79 -17.38 -6.42
C THR A 90 -23.99 -18.80 -6.99
N ASN A 91 -23.45 -19.78 -6.26
CA ASN A 91 -23.06 -21.09 -6.76
C ASN A 91 -24.19 -22.04 -7.16
N ASP A 92 -25.46 -21.63 -7.07
CA ASP A 92 -26.60 -22.51 -7.38
C ASP A 92 -27.21 -22.28 -8.78
N SER A 93 -26.61 -21.41 -9.60
CA SER A 93 -26.92 -21.37 -11.04
C SER A 93 -25.72 -20.86 -11.86
N ARG A 94 -24.82 -21.81 -12.15
CA ARG A 94 -24.06 -21.91 -13.40
C ARG A 94 -23.32 -20.66 -13.90
N TYR A 95 -22.10 -20.52 -13.36
CA TYR A 95 -20.92 -19.94 -14.02
C TYR A 95 -20.96 -18.43 -14.25
N CYS A 96 -19.95 -17.73 -13.76
CA CYS A 96 -19.66 -16.31 -14.02
C CYS A 96 -19.34 -16.06 -15.52
N ALA A 97 -20.31 -16.34 -16.38
CA ALA A 97 -20.13 -16.64 -17.79
C ALA A 97 -20.36 -15.41 -18.66
N ARG A 98 -19.21 -14.78 -18.94
CA ARG A 98 -18.83 -14.04 -20.15
C ARG A 98 -19.01 -12.53 -20.15
N GLN A 99 -18.12 -11.97 -20.96
CA GLN A 99 -17.51 -10.67 -20.81
C GLN A 99 -18.47 -9.52 -21.12
N TYR A 100 -18.41 -8.53 -20.23
CA TYR A 100 -18.72 -7.12 -20.47
C TYR A 100 -20.21 -6.74 -20.49
N SER A 101 -20.74 -6.35 -19.32
CA SER A 101 -21.51 -5.11 -19.21
C SER A 101 -21.79 -4.69 -17.76
N PRO A 102 -22.02 -3.39 -17.53
CA PRO A 102 -22.08 -2.76 -16.22
C PRO A 102 -23.46 -2.97 -15.61
N CYS A 103 -23.54 -3.58 -14.43
CA CYS A 103 -24.76 -3.68 -13.62
C CYS A 103 -26.06 -3.88 -14.41
N ASP A 104 -26.14 -4.97 -15.17
CA ASP A 104 -27.38 -5.55 -15.69
C ASP A 104 -27.24 -7.08 -15.57
N TYR A 105 -27.52 -7.61 -14.37
CA TYR A 105 -27.22 -9.00 -14.02
C TYR A 105 -28.44 -9.91 -14.21
N ASP A 106 -28.59 -10.43 -15.42
CA ASP A 106 -29.34 -11.66 -15.67
C ASP A 106 -28.36 -12.83 -15.40
N CYS A 107 -28.25 -13.28 -14.13
CA CYS A 107 -27.48 -14.49 -13.80
C CYS A 107 -28.17 -15.69 -14.48
N LYS A 108 -27.55 -16.31 -15.48
CA LYS A 108 -28.04 -17.54 -16.15
C LYS A 108 -27.13 -18.72 -15.91
#